data_AF-A0A645F9G1-F1
#
_entry.id   AF-A0A645F9G1-F1
#
_cell.length_a   1.000
_cell.length_b   1.000
_cell.length_c   1.000
_cell.angle_alpha   90.00
_cell.angle_beta   90.00
_cell.angle_gamma   90.00
#
_symmetry.space_group_name_H-M   'P 1'
#
loop_
_entity.id
_entity.type
_entity.pdbx_description
1 polymer ?
#
loop_
_entity_poly.entity_id
_entity_poly.type
_entity_poly.pdbx_seq_one_letter_code
_entity_poly.pdbx_strand_id
1 'polypeptide(L)'
;MKRGPKQQFYNPIWQNESRISSLKRQLALEADAFKSYVVFSDRCTLKKMYVQSGHVKVMNRHLIVREIIKDMAELPDIFTPLEIKQIYSELAPYTLTAAAIGQARIETVRWE
;
A
#
# COMPACT_ATOMS: atom_id res chain seq x y z
N MET A 1 2.35 -34.29 4.27
CA MET A 1 3.11 -33.04 4.00
C MET A 1 3.21 -32.23 5.29
N LYS A 2 4.41 -31.96 5.80
CA LYS A 2 4.60 -31.06 6.94
C LYS A 2 4.29 -29.62 6.49
N ARG A 3 3.49 -28.88 7.25
CA ARG A 3 3.27 -27.45 7.01
C ARG A 3 4.60 -26.72 7.27
N GLY A 4 5.00 -25.83 6.38
CA GLY A 4 6.15 -24.96 6.60
C GLY A 4 5.97 -24.09 7.86
N PRO A 5 7.06 -23.50 8.39
CA PRO A 5 6.98 -22.64 9.56
C PRO A 5 5.98 -21.49 9.33
N LYS A 6 5.12 -21.23 10.32
CA LYS A 6 4.18 -20.11 10.28
C LYS A 6 4.88 -18.88 10.84
N GLN A 7 5.27 -17.95 9.97
CA GLN A 7 5.70 -16.63 10.41
C GLN A 7 4.48 -15.73 10.65
N GLN A 8 4.44 -15.11 11.82
CA GLN A 8 3.48 -14.05 12.11
C GLN A 8 4.09 -12.72 11.68
N PHE A 9 3.31 -11.93 10.96
CA PHE A 9 3.68 -10.57 10.58
C PHE A 9 2.52 -9.65 10.92
N TYR A 10 2.84 -8.38 11.15
CA TYR A 10 1.82 -7.39 11.44
C TYR A 10 0.90 -7.19 10.24
N ASN A 11 -0.41 -7.09 10.47
CA ASN A 11 -1.42 -6.99 9.43
C ASN A 11 -1.12 -5.83 8.44
N PRO A 12 -0.86 -6.11 7.15
CA PRO A 12 -0.49 -5.09 6.17
C PRO A 12 -1.56 -4.02 5.96
N ILE A 13 -2.84 -4.35 6.20
CA ILE A 13 -3.94 -3.37 6.13
C ILE A 13 -3.72 -2.29 7.18
N TRP A 14 -3.55 -2.70 8.44
CA TRP A 14 -3.31 -1.75 9.54
C TRP A 14 -1.99 -0.97 9.38
N GLN A 15 -0.95 -1.59 8.82
CA GLN A 15 0.28 -0.85 8.50
C GLN A 15 0.02 0.27 7.50
N ASN A 16 -0.73 -0.04 6.43
CA ASN A 16 -1.05 0.94 5.41
C ASN A 16 -1.97 2.04 5.95
N GLU A 17 -2.97 1.70 6.77
CA GLU A 17 -3.83 2.70 7.43
C GLU A 17 -3.03 3.70 8.28
N SER A 18 -2.07 3.22 9.06
CA SER A 18 -1.18 4.09 9.86
C SER A 18 -0.34 5.02 8.98
N ARG A 19 0.16 4.53 7.83
CA ARG A 19 0.90 5.35 6.86
C ARG A 19 0.00 6.38 6.19
N ILE A 20 -1.20 5.98 5.76
CA ILE A 20 -2.20 6.88 5.16
C ILE A 20 -2.57 7.98 6.16
N SER A 21 -2.80 7.66 7.44
CA SER A 21 -3.05 8.67 8.48
C SER A 21 -1.92 9.71 8.60
N SER A 22 -0.67 9.27 8.46
CA SER A 22 0.48 10.19 8.45
C SER A 22 0.53 11.06 7.19
N LEU A 23 0.24 10.47 6.02
CA LEU A 23 0.18 11.20 4.74
C LEU A 23 -0.97 12.20 4.70
N LYS A 24 -2.16 11.84 5.21
CA LYS A 24 -3.31 12.73 5.36
C LYS A 24 -2.92 13.99 6.12
N ARG A 25 -2.26 13.83 7.27
CA ARG A 25 -1.80 14.94 8.12
C ARG A 25 -0.73 15.78 7.42
N GLN A 26 0.22 15.15 6.74
CA GLN A 26 1.31 15.86 6.04
C GLN A 26 0.79 16.68 4.86
N LEU A 27 -0.12 16.11 4.07
CA LEU A 27 -0.60 16.70 2.81
C LEU A 27 -1.90 17.52 2.99
N ALA A 28 -2.48 17.54 4.19
CA ALA A 28 -3.80 18.09 4.47
C ALA A 28 -4.89 17.54 3.53
N LEU A 29 -4.83 16.24 3.22
CA LEU A 29 -5.76 15.54 2.33
C LEU A 29 -6.74 14.66 3.10
N GLU A 30 -7.93 14.48 2.52
CA GLU A 30 -8.96 13.60 3.07
C GLU A 30 -8.77 12.13 2.69
N ALA A 31 -9.55 11.24 3.32
CA ALA A 31 -9.37 9.78 3.18
C ALA A 31 -9.71 9.26 1.78
N ASP A 32 -10.58 9.96 1.07
CA ASP A 32 -10.99 9.70 -0.31
C ASP A 32 -9.85 9.91 -1.32
N ALA A 33 -8.85 10.73 -0.99
CA ALA A 33 -7.64 10.90 -1.80
C ALA A 33 -6.72 9.68 -1.80
N PHE A 34 -6.96 8.68 -0.94
CA PHE A 34 -6.09 7.52 -0.78
C PHE A 34 -6.79 6.20 -1.09
N LYS A 35 -6.04 5.31 -1.74
CA LYS A 35 -6.44 3.93 -2.01
C LYS A 35 -5.32 2.98 -1.58
N SER A 36 -5.64 2.03 -0.71
CA SER A 36 -4.69 1.06 -0.17
C SER A 36 -4.79 -0.26 -0.91
N TYR A 37 -3.74 -0.62 -1.64
CA TYR A 37 -3.62 -1.92 -2.30
C TYR A 37 -2.66 -2.82 -1.53
N VAL A 38 -3.17 -3.94 -1.01
CA VAL A 38 -2.36 -5.01 -0.41
C VAL A 38 -2.24 -6.15 -1.41
N VAL A 39 -1.05 -6.32 -1.98
CA VAL A 39 -0.81 -7.23 -3.10
C VAL A 39 0.07 -8.39 -2.66
N PHE A 40 -0.43 -9.62 -2.83
CA PHE A 40 0.28 -10.85 -2.53
C PHE A 40 0.83 -11.52 -3.79
N SER A 41 1.90 -12.30 -3.66
CA SER A 41 2.42 -13.10 -4.77
C SER A 41 1.35 -14.08 -5.29
N ASP A 42 1.37 -14.39 -6.58
CA ASP A 42 0.51 -15.41 -7.18
C ASP A 42 0.82 -16.83 -6.69
N ARG A 43 1.96 -17.00 -6.00
CA ARG A 43 2.35 -18.24 -5.33
C ARG A 43 1.63 -18.45 -3.98
N CYS A 44 0.87 -17.47 -3.51
CA CYS A 44 0.17 -17.50 -2.23
C CYS A 44 -1.34 -17.64 -2.43
N THR A 45 -1.98 -18.50 -1.64
CA THR A 45 -3.45 -18.57 -1.58
C THR A 45 -3.96 -17.62 -0.50
N LEU A 46 -4.74 -16.63 -0.91
CA LEU A 46 -5.50 -15.80 0.03
C LEU A 46 -6.64 -16.63 0.64
N LYS A 47 -6.62 -16.76 1.97
CA LYS A 47 -7.75 -17.35 2.70
C LYS A 47 -8.92 -16.38 2.74
N LYS A 48 -10.14 -16.92 2.88
CA LYS A 48 -11.34 -16.12 3.06
C LYS A 48 -11.14 -15.12 4.20
N MET A 49 -11.30 -13.84 3.87
CA MET A 49 -11.12 -12.72 4.79
C MET A 49 -12.29 -11.75 4.62
N TYR A 50 -12.76 -11.18 5.71
CA TYR A 50 -13.82 -10.17 5.71
C TYR A 50 -13.16 -8.80 5.70
N VAL A 51 -12.79 -8.33 4.51
CA VAL A 51 -12.32 -6.97 4.30
C VAL A 51 -13.22 -6.35 3.25
N GLN A 52 -14.18 -5.56 3.72
CA GLN A 52 -15.12 -4.82 2.88
C GLN A 52 -14.94 -3.33 3.20
N SER A 53 -14.00 -2.68 2.52
CA SER A 53 -13.88 -1.22 2.52
C SER A 53 -13.57 -0.77 1.10
N GLY A 54 -14.30 0.22 0.59
CA GLY A 54 -14.08 0.76 -0.75
C GLY A 54 -12.66 1.32 -0.96
N HIS A 55 -11.97 1.69 0.13
CA HIS A 55 -10.63 2.28 0.09
C HIS A 55 -9.49 1.24 0.18
N VAL A 56 -9.80 -0.02 0.52
CA VAL A 56 -8.78 -1.07 0.71
C VAL A 56 -9.08 -2.26 -0.20
N LYS A 57 -8.12 -2.61 -1.05
CA LYS A 57 -8.19 -3.81 -1.88
C LYS A 57 -7.09 -4.79 -1.51
N VAL A 58 -7.46 -6.04 -1.28
CA VAL A 58 -6.52 -7.14 -1.02
C VAL A 58 -6.62 -8.16 -2.13
N MET A 59 -5.52 -8.44 -2.82
CA MET A 59 -5.54 -9.27 -4.02
C MET A 59 -4.20 -9.96 -4.29
N ASN A 60 -4.20 -10.95 -5.18
CA ASN A 60 -2.99 -11.50 -5.77
C ASN A 60 -2.48 -10.61 -6.91
N ARG A 61 -1.17 -10.66 -7.17
CA ARG A 61 -0.45 -9.79 -8.10
C ARG A 61 -1.02 -9.81 -9.51
N HIS A 62 -1.45 -10.96 -10.04
CA HIS A 62 -2.03 -11.05 -11.37
C HIS A 62 -3.32 -10.22 -11.56
N LEU A 63 -3.99 -9.82 -10.48
CA LEU A 63 -5.21 -9.01 -10.53
C LEU A 63 -4.95 -7.50 -10.53
N ILE A 64 -3.74 -7.04 -10.18
CA ILE A 64 -3.47 -5.63 -9.90
C ILE A 64 -3.79 -4.71 -11.08
N VAL A 65 -3.36 -5.09 -12.29
CA VAL A 65 -3.53 -4.25 -13.50
C VAL A 65 -5.02 -4.08 -13.80
N ARG A 66 -5.78 -5.18 -13.74
CA ARG A 66 -7.23 -5.16 -13.95
C ARG A 66 -7.93 -4.27 -12.92
N GLU A 67 -7.56 -4.38 -11.65
CA GLU A 67 -8.19 -3.61 -10.57
C GLU A 67 -7.84 -2.12 -10.63
N ILE A 68 -6.62 -1.75 -11.04
CA ILE A 68 -6.23 -0.35 -11.23
C ILE A 68 -6.98 0.25 -12.43
N ILE A 69 -7.05 -0.44 -13.57
CA ILE A 69 -7.79 0.04 -14.74
C ILE A 69 -9.26 0.26 -14.39
N LYS A 70 -9.86 -0.67 -13.63
CA LYS A 70 -11.23 -0.53 -13.14
C LYS A 70 -11.39 0.71 -12.25
N ASP A 71 -10.52 0.90 -11.27
CA ASP A 71 -10.58 2.07 -10.39
C ASP A 71 -10.36 3.38 -11.16
N MET A 72 -9.45 3.42 -12.15
CA MET A 72 -9.25 4.60 -12.99
C MET A 72 -10.46 4.94 -13.87
N ALA A 73 -11.29 3.96 -14.22
CA ALA A 73 -12.52 4.18 -14.99
C ALA A 73 -13.72 4.59 -14.10
N GLU A 74 -13.72 4.17 -12.83
CA GLU A 74 -14.83 4.38 -11.90
C GLU A 74 -14.64 5.60 -10.99
N LEU A 75 -13.40 6.01 -10.74
CA LEU A 75 -13.08 7.10 -9.83
C LEU A 75 -12.88 8.42 -10.58
N PRO A 76 -13.29 9.56 -9.99
CA PRO A 76 -13.07 10.86 -10.58
C PRO A 76 -11.59 11.27 -10.51
N ASP A 77 -11.19 12.12 -11.45
CA ASP A 77 -9.94 12.87 -11.33
C ASP A 77 -10.09 13.93 -10.22
N ILE A 78 -9.31 13.78 -9.14
CA ILE A 78 -9.37 14.66 -7.96
C ILE A 78 -8.19 15.64 -7.85
N PHE A 79 -7.16 15.49 -8.70
CA PHE A 79 -5.99 16.36 -8.70
C PHE A 79 -5.66 16.87 -10.10
N THR A 80 -5.35 18.16 -10.18
CA THR A 80 -4.76 18.79 -11.35
C THR A 80 -3.27 18.43 -11.49
N PRO A 81 -2.68 18.60 -12.69
CA PRO A 81 -1.23 18.42 -12.87
C PRO A 81 -0.37 19.29 -11.95
N LEU A 82 -0.87 20.45 -11.51
CA LEU A 82 -0.17 21.34 -10.58
C LEU A 82 -0.19 20.77 -9.15
N GLU A 83 -1.35 20.31 -8.68
CA GLU A 83 -1.49 19.68 -7.36
C GLU A 83 -0.65 18.41 -7.25
N ILE A 84 -0.59 17.60 -8.33
CA ILE A 84 0.30 16.42 -8.39
C ILE A 84 1.76 16.83 -8.19
N LYS A 85 2.22 17.92 -8.82
CA LYS A 85 3.59 18.43 -8.65
C LYS A 85 3.85 18.97 -7.24
N GLN A 86 2.86 19.61 -6.62
CA GLN A 86 2.95 20.08 -5.24
C GLN A 86 3.07 18.91 -4.26
N ILE A 87 2.22 17.88 -4.40
CA ILE A 87 2.29 16.65 -3.60
C ILE A 87 3.66 15.98 -3.76
N TYR A 88 4.18 15.87 -4.99
CA TYR A 88 5.52 15.33 -5.23
C TYR A 88 6.60 16.13 -4.50
N SER A 89 6.55 17.46 -4.59
CA SER A 89 7.55 18.34 -3.98
C SER A 89 7.54 18.24 -2.45
N GLU A 90 6.35 18.11 -1.86
CA GLU A 90 6.16 17.94 -0.41
C GLU A 90 6.66 16.57 0.08
N LEU A 91 6.48 15.51 -0.72
CA LEU A 91 6.88 14.15 -0.34
C LEU A 91 8.34 13.82 -0.63
N ALA A 92 8.97 14.49 -1.61
CA ALA A 92 10.34 14.20 -2.04
C ALA A 92 11.38 14.14 -0.90
N PRO A 93 11.39 15.05 0.10
CA PRO A 93 12.36 15.00 1.20
C PRO A 93 12.30 13.73 2.04
N TYR A 94 11.13 13.09 2.15
CA TYR A 94 10.92 11.87 2.95
C TYR A 94 11.40 10.59 2.23
N THR A 95 11.71 10.66 0.94
CA THR A 95 12.15 9.49 0.17
C THR A 95 13.62 9.13 0.41
N LEU A 96 14.47 10.15 0.65
CA LEU A 96 15.90 9.99 0.90
C LEU A 96 16.18 9.32 2.26
N THR A 97 15.40 9.66 3.28
CA THR A 97 15.47 9.03 4.60
C THR A 97 14.88 7.61 4.60
N ALA A 98 13.84 7.36 3.80
CA ALA A 98 13.22 6.04 3.68
C ALA A 98 14.11 5.00 2.98
N ALA A 99 14.94 5.41 2.01
CA ALA A 99 15.88 4.51 1.33
C ALA A 99 16.92 3.91 2.31
N ALA A 100 17.42 4.72 3.24
CA ALA A 100 18.37 4.29 4.27
C ALA A 100 17.71 3.33 5.29
N ILE A 101 16.45 3.56 5.66
CA ILE A 101 15.69 2.72 6.59
C ILE A 101 15.24 1.41 5.94
N GLY A 102 14.87 1.45 4.65
CA GLY A 102 14.40 0.28 3.90
C GLY A 102 15.46 -0.80 3.72
N GLN A 103 16.72 -0.40 3.51
CA GLN A 103 17.85 -1.34 3.40
C GLN A 103 18.07 -2.10 4.72
N ALA A 104 18.06 -1.40 5.85
CA ALA A 104 18.21 -2.02 7.17
C ALA A 104 17.12 -3.08 7.47
N ARG A 105 15.89 -2.87 6.97
CA ARG A 105 14.75 -3.78 7.24
C ARG A 105 14.71 -5.01 6.34
N ILE A 106 15.24 -4.93 5.12
CA ILE A 106 15.35 -6.09 4.21
C ILE A 106 16.44 -7.06 4.70
N GLU A 107 17.51 -6.53 5.29
CA GLU A 107 18.61 -7.33 5.84
C GLU A 107 18.16 -8.19 7.03
N THR A 108 17.29 -7.69 7.89
CA THR A 108 16.74 -8.47 9.02
C THR A 108 15.89 -9.66 8.57
N VAL A 109 15.16 -9.53 7.45
CA VAL A 109 14.29 -10.62 6.93
C VAL A 109 15.07 -11.68 6.16
N ARG A 110 16.33 -11.42 5.80
CA ARG A 110 17.19 -12.37 5.07
C ARG A 110 18.00 -13.32 5.97
N TRP A 111 17.86 -13.23 7.30
CA TRP A 111 18.65 -14.03 8.26
C TRP A 111 17.82 -14.81 9.30
N GLU A 112 16.67 -15.35 8.90
CA GLU A 112 15.96 -16.40 9.67
C GLU A 112 15.42 -17.52 8.77
#